data_AF-A0A6B0VAN2-F1
#
_entry.id   AF-A0A6B0VAN2-F1
#
_cell.length_a   1.000
_cell.length_b   1.000
_cell.length_c   1.000
_cell.angle_alpha   90.00
_cell.angle_beta   90.00
_cell.angle_gamma   90.00
#
_symmetry.space_group_name_H-M   'P 1'
#
loop_
_entity.id
_entity.type
_entity.pdbx_description
1 polymer ?
#
loop_
_entity_poly.entity_id
_entity_poly.type
_entity_poly.pdbx_seq_one_letter_code
_entity_poly.pdbx_strand_id
1 'polypeptide(L)'
;MLRAKSFFIMLVFTDGILDSNLLGATDTENRPSMKVGVHFVCDTSFHASRMKEPAPNSSILTYLNIMLHAAEVYFRELECPKIELYLVGLYNTTEEEEKTFEVTNKILKTTFMDGPFTLALFQEWVNKSGQFNESDIVILLTSYLLYDYFWSTKQARIDGGISYQDGICTHLRVGLVEDKGRYFDGLSSLVDQIAHLLGTPWNEGHEAPDCLGKDGYLVSLDTSQKPLPMLSNCTKDYLLQKYQNNFRTRPCWIDTPKTFIERTQELPVDYFKQEDFCKANRPNYPNDTTCPVGHQEWDSAPVCKLPCCKNDTSYRRPYRPSPDGTNCTSGDGEKVCLSDICVTL
;
A
#
# COMPACT_ATOMS: atom_id res chain seq x y z
N MET A 1 -21.32 2.71 -39.52
CA MET A 1 -20.05 2.96 -40.24
C MET A 1 -19.71 4.45 -40.13
N LEU A 2 -18.99 4.85 -39.08
CA LEU A 2 -18.40 6.18 -38.99
C LEU A 2 -16.90 6.02 -38.76
N ARG A 3 -16.11 6.55 -39.70
CA ARG A 3 -14.65 6.63 -39.67
C ARG A 3 -14.21 7.61 -38.59
N ALA A 4 -13.47 7.15 -37.59
CA ALA A 4 -12.72 8.00 -36.69
C ALA A 4 -11.54 8.64 -37.44
N LYS A 5 -11.47 9.97 -37.47
CA LYS A 5 -10.29 10.71 -37.91
C LYS A 5 -9.38 10.89 -36.69
N SER A 6 -8.21 10.26 -36.71
CA SER A 6 -7.11 10.57 -35.78
C SER A 6 -6.70 12.03 -35.95
N PHE A 7 -6.79 12.82 -34.88
CA PHE A 7 -6.07 14.08 -34.76
C PHE A 7 -4.77 13.80 -34.02
N PHE A 8 -3.66 13.76 -34.76
CA PHE A 8 -2.31 13.89 -34.21
C PHE A 8 -2.13 15.34 -33.76
N ILE A 9 -2.02 15.59 -32.46
CA ILE A 9 -1.52 16.87 -31.94
C ILE A 9 -0.01 16.74 -31.84
N MET A 10 0.69 17.36 -32.81
CA MET A 10 2.14 17.57 -32.76
C MET A 10 2.45 18.59 -31.65
N LEU A 11 3.23 18.17 -30.65
CA LEU A 11 3.90 19.08 -29.71
C LEU A 11 4.93 19.91 -30.49
N VAL A 12 4.67 21.22 -30.62
CA VAL A 12 5.66 22.19 -31.10
C VAL A 12 6.38 22.74 -29.88
N PHE A 13 7.62 22.30 -29.65
CA PHE A 13 8.54 23.02 -28.77
C PHE A 13 9.05 24.23 -29.54
N THR A 14 8.67 25.42 -29.09
CA THR A 14 9.27 26.67 -29.58
C THR A 14 10.62 26.86 -28.89
N ASP A 15 11.69 26.83 -29.69
CA ASP A 15 13.05 27.18 -29.26
C ASP A 15 13.10 28.60 -28.70
N GLY A 16 13.21 28.69 -27.38
CA GLY A 16 13.55 29.91 -26.64
C GLY A 16 15.04 29.90 -26.29
N ILE A 17 15.68 31.04 -26.52
CA ILE A 17 17.12 31.30 -26.50
C ILE A 17 17.84 30.75 -25.25
N LEU A 18 18.94 30.04 -25.50
CA LEU A 18 19.86 29.42 -24.54
C LEU A 18 20.63 30.50 -23.75
N ASP A 19 20.34 30.64 -22.45
CA ASP A 19 21.24 31.34 -21.51
C ASP A 19 22.28 30.35 -20.99
N SER A 20 23.55 30.61 -21.29
CA SER A 20 24.66 29.66 -21.22
C SER A 20 25.26 29.42 -19.82
N ASN A 21 24.45 29.47 -18.76
CA ASN A 21 24.94 29.37 -17.36
C ASN A 21 24.17 28.38 -16.47
N LEU A 22 23.61 27.30 -17.03
CA LEU A 22 22.91 26.27 -16.24
C LEU A 22 23.29 24.83 -16.64
N LEU A 23 24.59 24.55 -16.81
CA LEU A 23 25.11 23.19 -16.91
C LEU A 23 25.48 22.70 -15.50
N GLY A 24 24.48 22.23 -14.74
CA GLY A 24 24.73 21.71 -13.40
C GLY A 24 23.51 21.41 -12.52
N ALA A 25 22.31 21.29 -13.06
CA ALA A 25 21.16 20.74 -12.32
C ALA A 25 20.85 19.35 -12.90
N THR A 26 21.03 18.32 -12.09
CA THR A 26 20.62 16.94 -12.41
C THR A 26 19.12 16.89 -12.66
N ASP A 27 18.72 16.18 -13.71
CA ASP A 27 17.37 15.99 -14.26
C ASP A 27 16.33 15.35 -13.29
N THR A 28 16.64 15.32 -12.00
CA THR A 28 15.84 14.73 -10.91
C THR A 28 15.01 15.74 -10.12
N GLU A 29 15.35 17.04 -10.14
CA GLU A 29 14.73 18.04 -9.24
C GLU A 29 13.34 18.56 -9.69
N ASN A 30 12.84 18.22 -10.88
CA ASN A 30 11.59 18.79 -11.44
C ASN A 30 10.62 17.77 -12.05
N ARG A 31 10.68 16.49 -11.67
CA ARG A 31 9.68 15.52 -12.16
C ARG A 31 8.28 15.85 -11.60
N PRO A 32 7.23 15.90 -12.45
CA PRO A 32 5.85 16.06 -11.99
C PRO A 32 5.49 15.01 -10.94
N SER A 33 4.98 15.44 -9.79
CA SER A 33 4.65 14.57 -8.66
C SER A 33 3.27 14.87 -8.08
N MET A 34 2.58 13.85 -7.59
CA MET A 34 1.48 13.98 -6.64
C MET A 34 2.04 13.75 -5.23
N LYS A 35 2.06 14.80 -4.39
CA LYS A 35 2.57 14.74 -3.03
C LYS A 35 1.40 14.55 -2.08
N VAL A 36 1.25 13.36 -1.53
CA VAL A 36 0.04 12.93 -0.83
C VAL A 36 0.31 12.77 0.66
N GLY A 37 -0.34 13.59 1.48
CA GLY A 37 -0.34 13.49 2.93
C GLY A 37 -1.30 12.41 3.42
N VAL A 38 -0.75 11.30 3.92
CA VAL A 38 -1.49 10.16 4.47
C VAL A 38 -1.50 10.23 6.00
N HIS A 39 -2.69 10.15 6.58
CA HIS A 39 -2.91 10.07 8.02
C HIS A 39 -3.40 8.68 8.37
N PHE A 40 -2.71 8.00 9.29
CA PHE A 40 -3.15 6.69 9.80
C PHE A 40 -3.99 6.84 11.06
N VAL A 41 -5.13 6.18 11.07
CA VAL A 41 -5.95 5.96 12.26
C VAL A 41 -5.77 4.50 12.65
N CYS A 42 -5.31 4.22 13.86
CA CYS A 42 -5.06 2.86 14.33
C CYS A 42 -6.09 2.49 15.40
N ASP A 43 -6.92 1.48 15.11
CA ASP A 43 -7.91 0.99 16.05
C ASP A 43 -7.29 0.21 17.21
N THR A 44 -8.09 -0.02 18.26
CA THR A 44 -7.67 -0.79 19.44
C THR A 44 -7.27 -2.21 19.06
N SER A 45 -7.87 -2.79 18.01
CA SER A 45 -7.57 -4.14 17.56
C SER A 45 -6.18 -4.26 16.93
N PHE A 46 -5.77 -3.29 16.12
CA PHE A 46 -4.45 -3.14 15.52
C PHE A 46 -3.39 -3.05 16.63
N HIS A 47 -3.61 -2.18 17.62
CA HIS A 47 -2.71 -2.06 18.77
C HIS A 47 -2.61 -3.37 19.56
N ALA A 48 -3.73 -4.01 19.86
CA ALA A 48 -3.76 -5.28 20.58
C ALA A 48 -3.02 -6.40 19.80
N SER A 49 -3.20 -6.45 18.47
CA SER A 49 -2.50 -7.40 17.59
C SER A 49 -1.00 -7.16 17.58
N ARG A 50 -0.57 -5.90 17.42
CA ARG A 50 0.83 -5.51 17.44
C ARG A 50 1.51 -5.87 18.77
N MET A 51 0.83 -5.61 19.89
CA MET A 51 1.37 -5.84 21.23
C MET A 51 1.32 -7.29 21.71
N LYS A 52 0.75 -8.23 20.92
CA LYS A 52 0.77 -9.65 21.26
C LYS A 52 2.21 -10.18 21.30
N GLU A 53 2.56 -10.98 22.30
CA GLU A 53 3.92 -11.50 22.39
C GLU A 53 4.29 -12.46 21.24
N PRO A 54 5.51 -12.37 20.66
CA PRO A 54 6.54 -11.39 20.98
C PRO A 54 6.19 -10.02 20.41
N ALA A 55 6.14 -8.98 21.25
CA ALA A 55 5.88 -7.63 20.78
C ALA A 55 7.09 -7.10 19.99
N PRO A 56 6.89 -6.31 18.92
CA PRO A 56 8.00 -5.67 18.22
C PRO A 56 8.66 -4.63 19.14
N ASN A 57 9.98 -4.49 19.02
CA ASN A 57 10.73 -3.45 19.75
C ASN A 57 10.60 -2.07 19.07
N SER A 58 10.38 -2.05 17.76
CA SER A 58 10.21 -0.83 16.99
C SER A 58 8.94 -0.04 17.37
N SER A 59 9.02 1.27 17.21
CA SER A 59 7.83 2.13 17.39
C SER A 59 6.81 1.90 16.27
N ILE A 60 5.52 2.11 16.58
CA ILE A 60 4.45 2.14 15.57
C ILE A 60 4.76 3.15 14.46
N LEU A 61 5.35 4.29 14.82
CA LEU A 61 5.67 5.35 13.89
C LEU A 61 6.72 4.91 12.86
N THR A 62 7.77 4.21 13.31
CA THR A 62 8.79 3.61 12.42
C THR A 62 8.14 2.61 11.47
N TYR A 63 7.29 1.72 11.99
CA TYR A 63 6.57 0.75 11.19
C TYR A 63 5.71 1.41 10.11
N LEU A 64 4.90 2.41 10.45
CA LEU A 64 4.02 3.09 9.49
C LEU A 64 4.81 3.91 8.47
N ASN A 65 5.92 4.53 8.86
CA ASN A 65 6.77 5.29 7.92
C ASN A 65 7.40 4.36 6.87
N ILE A 66 7.88 3.17 7.30
CA ILE A 66 8.40 2.13 6.40
C ILE A 66 7.30 1.55 5.52
N MET A 67 6.12 1.26 6.08
CA MET A 67 4.97 0.76 5.32
C MET A 67 4.56 1.73 4.21
N LEU A 68 4.54 3.04 4.51
CA LEU A 68 4.17 4.07 3.55
C LEU A 68 5.23 4.25 2.46
N HIS A 69 6.52 4.23 2.82
CA HIS A 69 7.59 4.26 1.82
C HIS A 69 7.57 3.00 0.94
N ALA A 70 7.34 1.83 1.52
CA ALA A 70 7.19 0.59 0.76
C ALA A 70 6.02 0.67 -0.21
N ALA A 71 4.89 1.26 0.19
CA ALA A 71 3.74 1.47 -0.71
C ALA A 71 4.10 2.40 -1.88
N GLU A 72 4.92 3.43 -1.67
CA GLU A 72 5.42 4.31 -2.74
C GLU A 72 6.18 3.52 -3.83
N VAL A 73 6.97 2.51 -3.43
CA VAL A 73 7.75 1.67 -4.35
C VAL A 73 6.88 0.83 -5.30
N TYR A 74 5.62 0.53 -4.93
CA TYR A 74 4.70 -0.14 -5.83
C TYR A 74 4.25 0.74 -7.01
N PHE A 75 4.40 2.07 -6.90
CA PHE A 75 4.13 3.04 -7.96
C PHE A 75 5.38 3.40 -8.80
N ARG A 76 6.53 2.75 -8.58
CA ARG A 76 7.83 3.09 -9.21
C ARG A 76 7.82 3.16 -10.74
N GLU A 77 6.97 2.38 -11.40
CA GLU A 77 6.88 2.35 -12.86
C GLU A 77 5.97 3.44 -13.46
N LEU A 78 5.44 4.33 -12.63
CA LEU A 78 4.69 5.49 -13.10
C LEU A 78 5.67 6.64 -13.38
N GLU A 79 5.96 6.88 -14.66
CA GLU A 79 6.90 7.93 -15.08
C GLU A 79 6.36 9.33 -14.80
N CYS A 80 5.05 9.53 -14.97
CA CYS A 80 4.36 10.80 -14.74
C CYS A 80 2.89 10.55 -14.38
N PRO A 81 2.39 11.12 -13.26
CA PRO A 81 3.16 11.77 -12.20
C PRO A 81 3.88 10.73 -11.31
N LYS A 82 5.01 11.10 -10.69
CA LYS A 82 5.52 10.33 -9.55
C LYS A 82 4.51 10.42 -8.39
N ILE A 83 4.25 9.31 -7.70
CA ILE A 83 3.51 9.36 -6.43
C ILE A 83 4.51 9.49 -5.29
N GLU A 84 4.30 10.44 -4.39
CA GLU A 84 5.11 10.61 -3.20
C GLU A 84 4.20 10.61 -1.97
N LEU A 85 4.46 9.71 -1.04
CA LEU A 85 3.61 9.52 0.13
C LEU A 85 4.28 10.08 1.38
N TYR A 86 3.54 10.89 2.13
CA TYR A 86 4.01 11.62 3.30
C TYR A 86 3.18 11.23 4.52
N LEU A 87 3.82 10.78 5.59
CA LEU A 87 3.14 10.51 6.85
C LEU A 87 2.86 11.83 7.59
N VAL A 88 1.61 12.29 7.58
CA VAL A 88 1.22 13.61 8.13
C VAL A 88 0.52 13.52 9.48
N GLY A 89 -0.01 12.37 9.85
CA GLY A 89 -0.53 12.15 11.19
C GLY A 89 -0.72 10.69 11.57
N LEU A 90 -0.79 10.48 12.89
CA LEU A 90 -1.14 9.21 13.52
C LEU A 90 -2.17 9.51 14.62
N TYR A 91 -3.33 8.85 14.55
CA TYR A 91 -4.36 8.92 15.58
C TYR A 91 -4.66 7.52 16.10
N ASN A 92 -4.59 7.33 17.41
CA ASN A 92 -5.00 6.08 18.04
C ASN A 92 -6.41 6.28 18.60
N THR A 93 -7.38 5.48 18.15
CA THR A 93 -8.75 5.58 18.62
C THR A 93 -8.94 4.89 19.97
N THR A 94 -10.07 5.17 20.58
CA THR A 94 -10.60 4.49 21.75
C THR A 94 -11.77 3.58 21.36
N GLU A 95 -12.04 2.56 22.17
CA GLU A 95 -13.20 1.65 21.94
C GLU A 95 -14.53 2.42 21.89
N GLU A 96 -14.67 3.55 22.58
CA GLU A 96 -15.90 4.36 22.55
C GLU A 96 -16.05 5.12 21.22
N GLU A 97 -14.95 5.61 20.63
CA GLU A 97 -14.98 6.20 19.29
C GLU A 97 -15.29 5.14 18.24
N GLU A 98 -14.67 3.97 18.34
CA GLU A 98 -14.84 2.84 17.42
C GLU A 98 -16.29 2.38 17.34
N LYS A 99 -17.04 2.37 18.46
CA LYS A 99 -18.49 2.07 18.46
C LYS A 99 -19.33 3.00 17.57
N THR A 100 -18.81 4.18 17.21
CA THR A 100 -19.54 5.15 16.37
C THR A 100 -19.37 4.89 14.87
N PHE A 101 -18.32 4.17 14.46
CA PHE A 101 -18.03 3.93 13.06
C PHE A 101 -17.76 2.47 12.67
N GLU A 102 -17.32 1.62 13.59
CA GLU A 102 -17.07 0.20 13.30
C GLU A 102 -18.35 -0.62 13.38
N VAL A 103 -18.64 -1.34 12.30
CA VAL A 103 -19.72 -2.33 12.25
C VAL A 103 -19.09 -3.71 12.28
N THR A 104 -19.11 -4.35 13.45
CA THR A 104 -18.45 -5.65 13.64
C THR A 104 -19.44 -6.74 14.02
N ASN A 105 -19.10 -7.96 13.61
CA ASN A 105 -19.80 -9.18 14.00
C ASN A 105 -18.79 -10.24 14.44
N LYS A 106 -19.06 -10.90 15.55
CA LYS A 106 -18.18 -11.92 16.11
C LYS A 106 -18.75 -13.31 15.84
N ILE A 107 -18.01 -14.10 15.07
CA ILE A 107 -18.33 -15.51 14.81
C ILE A 107 -17.25 -16.36 15.47
N LEU A 108 -17.66 -17.17 16.46
CA LEU A 108 -16.74 -17.94 17.31
C LEU A 108 -15.70 -17.03 18.00
N LYS A 109 -14.42 -17.19 17.65
CA LYS A 109 -13.29 -16.42 18.21
C LYS A 109 -12.80 -15.31 17.27
N THR A 110 -13.42 -15.17 16.11
CA THR A 110 -12.99 -14.22 15.07
C THR A 110 -13.99 -13.08 14.98
N THR A 111 -13.47 -11.85 15.00
CA THR A 111 -14.23 -10.64 14.73
C THR A 111 -14.10 -10.30 13.25
N PHE A 112 -15.24 -10.09 12.60
CA PHE A 112 -15.36 -9.64 11.23
C PHE A 112 -15.88 -8.21 11.25
N MET A 113 -15.30 -7.35 10.42
CA MET A 113 -15.75 -5.98 10.23
C MET A 113 -16.44 -5.88 8.88
N ASP A 114 -17.65 -5.32 8.87
CA ASP A 114 -18.36 -4.99 7.65
C ASP A 114 -17.67 -3.79 7.00
N GLY A 115 -16.95 -4.05 5.91
CA GLY A 115 -16.13 -3.05 5.23
C GLY A 115 -16.96 -1.86 4.72
N PRO A 116 -17.98 -2.08 3.85
CA PRO A 116 -18.77 -0.99 3.27
C PRO A 116 -19.49 -0.12 4.31
N PHE A 117 -20.13 -0.73 5.32
CA PHE A 117 -20.82 0.05 6.35
C PHE A 117 -19.83 0.79 7.25
N THR A 118 -18.73 0.14 7.64
CA THR A 118 -17.69 0.80 8.45
C THR A 118 -17.05 1.96 7.69
N LEU A 119 -16.78 1.81 6.39
CA LEU A 119 -16.21 2.86 5.56
C LEU A 119 -17.11 4.10 5.53
N ALA A 120 -18.42 3.91 5.35
CA ALA A 120 -19.38 5.01 5.31
C ALA A 120 -19.48 5.76 6.65
N LEU A 121 -19.54 5.04 7.78
CA LEU A 121 -19.58 5.68 9.09
C LEU A 121 -18.23 6.31 9.47
N PHE A 122 -17.12 5.69 9.10
CA PHE A 122 -15.77 6.23 9.31
C PHE A 122 -15.58 7.51 8.52
N GLN A 123 -16.05 7.57 7.28
CA GLN A 123 -16.09 8.79 6.48
C GLN A 123 -16.84 9.90 7.21
N GLU A 124 -18.01 9.62 7.79
CA GLU A 124 -18.76 10.62 8.56
C GLU A 124 -18.01 11.07 9.80
N TRP A 125 -17.40 10.14 10.53
CA TRP A 125 -16.64 10.41 11.74
C TRP A 125 -15.42 11.31 11.46
N VAL A 126 -14.64 10.98 10.43
CA VAL A 126 -13.49 11.78 9.96
C VAL A 126 -13.92 13.21 9.61
N ASN A 127 -15.02 13.36 8.87
CA ASN A 127 -15.50 14.68 8.43
C ASN A 127 -16.09 15.51 9.57
N LYS A 128 -16.73 14.89 10.57
CA LYS A 128 -17.25 15.59 11.76
C LYS A 128 -16.14 16.00 12.74
N SER A 129 -15.05 15.22 12.80
CA SER A 129 -13.94 15.45 13.73
C SER A 129 -13.18 16.75 13.45
N GLY A 130 -12.97 17.10 12.18
CA GLY A 130 -12.15 18.25 11.77
C GLY A 130 -10.64 18.10 12.02
N GLN A 131 -10.22 17.09 12.80
CA GLN A 131 -8.82 16.80 13.12
C GLN A 131 -7.99 16.40 11.90
N PHE A 132 -8.65 15.92 10.83
CA PHE A 132 -8.01 15.38 9.64
C PHE A 132 -8.06 16.34 8.44
N ASN A 133 -8.34 17.63 8.68
CA ASN A 133 -8.56 18.59 7.60
C ASN A 133 -7.33 18.82 6.72
N GLU A 134 -6.13 18.73 7.30
CA GLU A 134 -4.85 18.90 6.61
C GLU A 134 -4.36 17.62 5.92
N SER A 135 -5.08 16.50 6.06
CA SER A 135 -4.73 15.22 5.43
C SER A 135 -5.33 15.11 4.03
N ASP A 136 -4.57 14.63 3.05
CA ASP A 136 -5.10 14.36 1.71
C ASP A 136 -5.88 13.04 1.67
N ILE A 137 -5.42 12.06 2.45
CA ILE A 137 -6.01 10.73 2.63
C ILE A 137 -5.97 10.33 4.12
N VAL A 138 -7.01 9.63 4.59
CA VAL A 138 -7.07 9.05 5.95
C VAL A 138 -7.32 7.54 5.84
N ILE A 139 -6.44 6.72 6.41
CA ILE A 139 -6.55 5.26 6.38
C ILE A 139 -6.77 4.72 7.80
N LEU A 140 -7.86 3.98 8.01
CA LEU A 140 -8.05 3.17 9.21
C LEU A 140 -7.29 1.86 9.07
N LEU A 141 -6.43 1.55 10.04
CA LEU A 141 -5.77 0.27 10.19
C LEU A 141 -6.48 -0.54 11.29
N THR A 142 -6.87 -1.76 10.94
CA THR A 142 -7.55 -2.69 11.83
C THR A 142 -6.96 -4.09 11.73
N SER A 143 -6.98 -4.86 12.83
CA SER A 143 -6.65 -6.28 12.80
C SER A 143 -7.85 -7.19 12.51
N TYR A 144 -9.06 -6.62 12.44
CA TYR A 144 -10.27 -7.36 12.11
C TYR A 144 -10.33 -7.73 10.64
N LEU A 145 -10.87 -8.91 10.35
CA LEU A 145 -11.04 -9.37 8.98
C LEU A 145 -12.15 -8.55 8.31
N LEU A 146 -11.83 -7.87 7.21
CA LEU A 146 -12.81 -7.13 6.42
C LEU A 146 -13.68 -8.09 5.60
N TYR A 147 -14.98 -7.84 5.61
CA TYR A 147 -15.98 -8.65 4.94
C TYR A 147 -17.02 -7.76 4.25
N ASP A 148 -17.52 -8.20 3.10
CA ASP A 148 -18.65 -7.57 2.41
C ASP A 148 -19.91 -8.43 2.57
N TYR A 149 -20.81 -8.03 3.47
CA TYR A 149 -22.05 -8.77 3.69
C TYR A 149 -23.07 -8.68 2.54
N PHE A 150 -22.85 -7.84 1.51
CA PHE A 150 -23.76 -7.73 0.37
C PHE A 150 -23.67 -8.92 -0.60
N TRP A 151 -22.50 -9.55 -0.74
CA TRP A 151 -22.35 -10.70 -1.64
C TRP A 151 -22.63 -12.00 -0.89
N SER A 152 -23.87 -12.48 -0.96
CA SER A 152 -24.37 -13.69 -0.28
C SER A 152 -23.76 -15.03 -0.76
N THR A 153 -22.54 -15.04 -1.29
CA THR A 153 -21.81 -16.25 -1.66
C THR A 153 -20.60 -16.42 -0.76
N LYS A 154 -20.08 -17.63 -0.64
CA LYS A 154 -18.97 -18.02 0.25
C LYS A 154 -17.61 -17.35 -0.08
N GLN A 155 -17.62 -16.28 -0.89
CA GLN A 155 -16.50 -15.50 -1.40
C GLN A 155 -16.51 -14.03 -0.93
N ALA A 156 -17.30 -13.67 0.08
CA ALA A 156 -17.48 -12.26 0.49
C ALA A 156 -16.34 -11.66 1.36
N ARG A 157 -15.12 -12.21 1.26
CA ARG A 157 -13.95 -11.59 1.88
C ARG A 157 -13.47 -10.46 0.97
N ILE A 158 -13.35 -9.27 1.52
CA ILE A 158 -12.65 -8.16 0.88
C ILE A 158 -11.15 -8.44 1.06
N ASP A 159 -10.33 -8.26 0.02
CA ASP A 159 -8.89 -8.55 0.01
C ASP A 159 -8.07 -7.57 0.88
N GLY A 160 -8.41 -7.52 2.17
CA GLY A 160 -7.71 -6.77 3.20
C GLY A 160 -7.88 -5.25 3.12
N GLY A 161 -8.73 -4.68 2.26
CA GLY A 161 -8.99 -3.23 2.27
C GLY A 161 -10.18 -2.76 1.44
N ILE A 162 -10.78 -1.63 1.84
CA ILE A 162 -11.86 -0.97 1.09
C ILE A 162 -11.74 0.56 1.19
N SER A 163 -12.08 1.31 0.14
CA SER A 163 -11.99 2.76 0.08
C SER A 163 -13.01 3.31 -0.91
N TYR A 164 -13.02 4.63 -1.13
CA TYR A 164 -13.75 5.22 -2.24
C TYR A 164 -12.84 5.39 -3.46
N GLN A 165 -13.40 5.23 -4.66
CA GLN A 165 -12.70 5.62 -5.87
C GLN A 165 -12.65 7.15 -6.00
N ASP A 166 -11.49 7.67 -6.40
CA ASP A 166 -11.26 9.09 -6.65
C ASP A 166 -11.58 10.01 -5.47
N GLY A 167 -11.40 9.49 -4.24
CA GLY A 167 -11.75 10.19 -3.01
C GLY A 167 -10.80 11.32 -2.60
N ILE A 168 -9.57 11.34 -3.12
CA ILE A 168 -8.55 12.33 -2.73
C ILE A 168 -9.04 13.77 -2.95
N CYS A 169 -8.68 14.66 -2.02
CA CYS A 169 -9.13 16.07 -1.98
C CYS A 169 -10.64 16.26 -1.83
N THR A 170 -11.38 15.23 -1.42
CA THR A 170 -12.83 15.32 -1.16
C THR A 170 -13.18 14.81 0.23
N HIS A 171 -14.47 14.86 0.58
CA HIS A 171 -15.01 14.28 1.80
C HIS A 171 -14.97 12.73 1.81
N LEU A 172 -14.68 12.10 0.67
CA LEU A 172 -14.57 10.64 0.50
C LEU A 172 -13.11 10.14 0.58
N ARG A 173 -12.19 10.94 1.12
CA ARG A 173 -10.74 10.66 1.19
C ARG A 173 -10.33 9.58 2.20
N VAL A 174 -11.19 8.60 2.45
CA VAL A 174 -11.00 7.59 3.50
C VAL A 174 -10.90 6.18 2.94
N GLY A 175 -10.13 5.33 3.64
CA GLY A 175 -10.03 3.89 3.36
C GLY A 175 -9.80 3.08 4.63
N LEU A 176 -10.06 1.78 4.56
CA LEU A 176 -9.83 0.79 5.60
C LEU A 176 -8.81 -0.24 5.09
N VAL A 177 -7.91 -0.68 5.96
CA VAL A 177 -6.89 -1.69 5.66
C VAL A 177 -6.76 -2.65 6.84
N GLU A 178 -6.85 -3.96 6.55
CA GLU A 178 -6.50 -5.05 7.46
C GLU A 178 -4.97 -5.11 7.59
N ASP A 179 -4.43 -4.78 8.75
CA ASP A 179 -3.02 -4.98 9.07
C ASP A 179 -2.88 -5.43 10.53
N LYS A 180 -2.00 -6.41 10.78
CA LYS A 180 -1.76 -6.88 12.14
C LYS A 180 -0.78 -6.01 12.91
N GLY A 181 -0.13 -5.05 12.24
CA GLY A 181 0.86 -4.16 12.81
C GLY A 181 2.18 -4.84 13.14
N ARG A 182 2.51 -5.97 12.50
CA ARG A 182 3.64 -6.84 12.90
C ARG A 182 4.62 -7.13 11.76
N TYR A 183 4.10 -7.42 10.57
CA TYR A 183 4.92 -7.86 9.45
C TYR A 183 4.47 -7.35 8.09
N PHE A 184 3.78 -6.21 8.08
CA PHE A 184 3.33 -5.52 6.87
C PHE A 184 2.35 -6.35 6.04
N ASP A 185 1.43 -7.10 6.68
CA ASP A 185 0.46 -7.91 5.93
C ASP A 185 -0.63 -7.09 5.25
N GLY A 186 -0.87 -5.86 5.71
CA GLY A 186 -1.75 -4.91 5.04
C GLY A 186 -1.08 -4.08 3.94
N LEU A 187 0.21 -4.31 3.61
CA LEU A 187 0.93 -3.45 2.66
C LEU A 187 0.31 -3.49 1.25
N SER A 188 -0.02 -4.68 0.75
CA SER A 188 -0.67 -4.81 -0.57
C SER A 188 -2.01 -4.09 -0.58
N SER A 189 -2.84 -4.33 0.44
CA SER A 189 -4.16 -3.70 0.54
C SER A 189 -4.04 -2.17 0.67
N LEU A 190 -3.04 -1.65 1.39
CA LEU A 190 -2.76 -0.22 1.48
C LEU A 190 -2.43 0.38 0.11
N VAL A 191 -1.58 -0.30 -0.68
CA VAL A 191 -1.24 0.13 -2.05
C VAL A 191 -2.51 0.21 -2.90
N ASP A 192 -3.36 -0.82 -2.84
CA ASP A 192 -4.61 -0.86 -3.61
C ASP A 192 -5.55 0.29 -3.19
N GLN A 193 -5.73 0.50 -1.88
CA GLN A 193 -6.61 1.56 -1.37
C GLN A 193 -6.11 2.96 -1.75
N ILE A 194 -4.79 3.19 -1.69
CA ILE A 194 -4.22 4.47 -2.13
C ILE A 194 -4.43 4.64 -3.64
N ALA A 195 -4.22 3.60 -4.46
CA ALA A 195 -4.46 3.66 -5.89
C ALA A 195 -5.91 4.06 -6.21
N HIS A 196 -6.89 3.40 -5.58
CA HIS A 196 -8.31 3.71 -5.77
C HIS A 196 -8.65 5.15 -5.36
N LEU A 197 -8.16 5.60 -4.21
CA LEU A 197 -8.36 6.98 -3.74
C LEU A 197 -7.75 8.02 -4.68
N LEU A 198 -6.66 7.69 -5.38
CA LEU A 198 -6.03 8.55 -6.40
C LEU A 198 -6.76 8.52 -7.74
N GLY A 199 -7.74 7.63 -7.91
CA GLY A 199 -8.65 7.60 -9.06
C GLY A 199 -8.52 6.39 -9.97
N THR A 200 -7.73 5.37 -9.60
CA THR A 200 -7.74 4.10 -10.36
C THR A 200 -9.09 3.40 -10.21
N PRO A 201 -9.58 2.72 -11.26
CA PRO A 201 -10.76 1.86 -11.14
C PRO A 201 -10.54 0.78 -10.07
N TRP A 202 -11.61 0.28 -9.47
CA TRP A 202 -11.53 -0.89 -8.59
C TRP A 202 -11.12 -2.12 -9.36
N ASN A 203 -11.66 -2.22 -10.58
CA ASN A 203 -11.82 -3.47 -11.27
C ASN A 203 -11.57 -3.29 -12.77
N GLU A 204 -10.37 -3.66 -13.23
CA GLU A 204 -10.09 -3.80 -14.66
C GLU A 204 -11.03 -4.83 -15.30
N GLY A 205 -11.56 -4.50 -16.48
CA GLY A 205 -12.54 -5.33 -17.19
C GLY A 205 -14.01 -5.12 -16.79
N HIS A 206 -14.28 -4.44 -15.67
CA HIS A 206 -15.64 -4.06 -15.27
C HIS A 206 -15.83 -2.54 -15.28
N GLU A 207 -15.14 -1.83 -14.39
CA GLU A 207 -15.19 -0.35 -14.33
C GLU A 207 -14.27 0.29 -15.37
N ALA A 208 -13.25 -0.45 -15.79
CA ALA A 208 -12.41 -0.11 -16.92
C ALA A 208 -12.43 -1.26 -17.94
N PRO A 209 -13.48 -1.38 -18.78
CA PRO A 209 -13.63 -2.50 -19.73
C PRO A 209 -12.52 -2.53 -20.79
N ASP A 210 -11.86 -1.41 -21.03
CA ASP A 210 -10.72 -1.30 -21.95
C ASP A 210 -9.40 -1.81 -21.33
N CYS A 211 -9.34 -1.94 -20.00
CA CYS A 211 -8.22 -2.56 -19.31
C CYS A 211 -8.43 -4.08 -19.25
N LEU A 212 -7.54 -4.84 -19.88
CA LEU A 212 -7.58 -6.30 -19.83
C LEU A 212 -7.11 -6.79 -18.45
N GLY A 213 -8.02 -6.99 -17.50
CA GLY A 213 -7.71 -7.48 -16.16
C GLY A 213 -7.09 -8.90 -16.10
N LYS A 214 -6.82 -9.56 -17.22
CA LYS A 214 -6.33 -10.95 -17.25
C LYS A 214 -4.87 -11.12 -16.87
N ASP A 215 -4.13 -10.02 -16.77
CA ASP A 215 -2.69 -10.04 -16.55
C ASP A 215 -2.30 -9.97 -15.06
N GLY A 216 -3.29 -9.85 -14.16
CA GLY A 216 -3.09 -9.97 -12.71
C GLY A 216 -2.25 -8.86 -12.10
N TYR A 217 -2.43 -7.60 -12.49
CA TYR A 217 -1.80 -6.44 -11.83
C TYR A 217 -2.49 -6.11 -10.49
N LEU A 218 -1.90 -5.21 -9.68
CA LEU A 218 -2.36 -4.84 -8.33
C LEU A 218 -3.89 -4.64 -8.19
N VAL A 219 -4.52 -3.96 -9.15
CA VAL A 219 -5.96 -3.61 -9.14
C VAL A 219 -6.83 -4.50 -10.03
N SER A 220 -6.38 -5.72 -10.33
CA SER A 220 -7.15 -6.67 -11.14
C SER A 220 -8.09 -7.54 -10.30
N LEU A 221 -9.30 -7.77 -10.83
CA LEU A 221 -10.32 -8.67 -10.27
C LEU A 221 -9.98 -10.17 -10.36
N ASP A 222 -9.12 -10.60 -11.28
CA ASP A 222 -8.88 -12.04 -11.50
C ASP A 222 -7.87 -12.59 -10.49
N THR A 223 -8.39 -12.92 -9.31
CA THR A 223 -7.64 -13.37 -8.12
C THR A 223 -7.29 -14.86 -8.12
N SER A 224 -7.30 -15.54 -9.27
CA SER A 224 -6.82 -16.93 -9.32
C SER A 224 -5.32 -17.05 -9.01
N GLN A 225 -4.56 -15.95 -9.12
CA GLN A 225 -3.13 -15.88 -8.81
C GLN A 225 -2.80 -14.61 -8.03
N LYS A 226 -1.60 -14.59 -7.42
CA LYS A 226 -1.08 -13.44 -6.70
C LYS A 226 -0.79 -12.29 -7.67
N PRO A 227 -1.24 -11.05 -7.42
CA PRO A 227 -1.04 -9.97 -8.35
C PRO A 227 0.44 -9.55 -8.47
N LEU A 228 0.82 -9.08 -9.65
CA LEU A 228 2.11 -8.46 -9.92
C LEU A 228 2.23 -7.17 -9.09
N PRO A 229 3.41 -6.86 -8.51
CA PRO A 229 3.63 -5.69 -7.64
C PRO A 229 3.85 -4.41 -8.47
N MET A 230 2.94 -4.15 -9.40
CA MET A 230 2.94 -2.99 -10.28
C MET A 230 1.52 -2.74 -10.84
N LEU A 231 1.26 -1.51 -11.26
CA LEU A 231 0.05 -1.16 -11.99
C LEU A 231 0.17 -1.57 -13.47
N SER A 232 -0.95 -1.92 -14.09
CA SER A 232 -1.00 -2.09 -15.55
C SER A 232 -0.78 -0.74 -16.25
N ASN A 233 -0.34 -0.76 -17.51
CA ASN A 233 -0.24 0.48 -18.30
C ASN A 233 -1.60 1.19 -18.45
N CYS A 234 -2.69 0.42 -18.53
CA CYS A 234 -4.03 0.98 -18.63
C CYS A 234 -4.42 1.73 -17.35
N THR A 235 -4.15 1.16 -16.18
CA THR A 235 -4.42 1.82 -14.90
C THR A 235 -3.51 3.04 -14.67
N LYS A 236 -2.25 3.00 -15.13
CA LYS A 236 -1.35 4.17 -15.11
C LYS A 236 -1.94 5.37 -15.87
N ASP A 237 -2.65 5.13 -16.98
CA ASP A 237 -3.29 6.20 -17.76
C ASP A 237 -4.40 6.93 -17.00
N TYR A 238 -5.13 6.25 -16.10
CA TYR A 238 -6.14 6.90 -15.25
C TYR A 238 -5.49 7.92 -14.30
N LEU A 239 -4.37 7.55 -13.67
CA LEU A 239 -3.61 8.45 -12.79
C LEU A 239 -3.02 9.62 -13.57
N LEU A 240 -2.48 9.37 -14.77
CA LEU A 240 -1.98 10.42 -15.64
C LEU A 240 -3.09 11.41 -16.04
N GLN A 241 -4.26 10.90 -16.45
CA GLN A 241 -5.42 11.73 -16.78
C GLN A 241 -5.90 12.54 -15.56
N LYS A 242 -5.99 11.91 -14.38
CA LYS A 242 -6.34 12.60 -13.13
C LYS A 242 -5.39 13.77 -12.88
N TYR A 243 -4.09 13.55 -13.00
CA TYR A 243 -3.07 14.57 -12.83
C TYR A 243 -3.27 15.72 -13.83
N GLN A 244 -3.33 15.41 -15.12
CA GLN A 244 -3.43 16.42 -16.19
C GLN A 244 -4.70 17.26 -16.10
N ASN A 245 -5.84 16.63 -15.79
CA ASN A 245 -7.13 17.31 -15.71
C ASN A 245 -7.23 18.25 -14.51
N ASN A 246 -6.55 17.92 -13.40
CA ASN A 246 -6.69 18.66 -12.15
C ASN A 246 -5.49 19.55 -11.83
N PHE A 247 -4.33 19.39 -12.47
CA PHE A 247 -3.12 20.16 -12.14
C PHE A 247 -3.36 21.68 -12.07
N ARG A 248 -4.17 22.22 -13.00
CA ARG A 248 -4.47 23.67 -13.06
C ARG A 248 -5.44 24.16 -11.98
N THR A 249 -6.16 23.27 -11.31
CA THR A 249 -7.10 23.63 -10.24
C THR A 249 -6.43 23.79 -8.88
N ARG A 250 -5.10 23.58 -8.80
CA ARG A 250 -4.29 23.57 -7.56
C ARG A 250 -4.90 22.62 -6.51
N PRO A 251 -4.96 21.31 -6.82
CA PRO A 251 -5.53 20.31 -5.93
C PRO A 251 -4.68 20.14 -4.67
N CYS A 252 -5.23 19.47 -3.66
CA CYS A 252 -4.61 19.32 -2.33
C CYS A 252 -3.19 18.73 -2.37
N TRP A 253 -2.90 17.83 -3.33
CA TRP A 253 -1.61 17.16 -3.50
C TRP A 253 -0.51 17.99 -4.21
N ILE A 254 -0.78 19.27 -4.55
CA ILE A 254 0.19 20.14 -5.25
C ILE A 254 1.28 20.66 -4.31
N ASP A 255 0.88 20.99 -3.09
CA ASP A 255 1.78 21.53 -2.08
C ASP A 255 2.44 20.37 -1.32
N THR A 256 3.63 20.59 -0.78
CA THR A 256 4.31 19.53 -0.03
C THR A 256 3.67 19.44 1.35
N PRO A 257 3.11 18.28 1.75
CA PRO A 257 2.47 18.16 3.05
C PRO A 257 3.47 18.39 4.18
N LYS A 258 3.01 19.01 5.27
CA LYS A 258 3.83 19.17 6.47
C LYS A 258 3.87 17.84 7.22
N THR A 259 5.04 17.20 7.28
CA THR A 259 5.22 15.97 8.06
C THR A 259 5.67 16.27 9.49
N PHE A 260 5.38 15.34 10.39
CA PHE A 260 5.89 15.35 11.76
C PHE A 260 7.07 14.36 11.94
N ILE A 261 7.38 13.59 10.89
CA ILE A 261 8.54 12.70 10.78
C ILE A 261 9.15 12.81 9.38
N GLU A 262 10.47 12.64 9.27
CA GLU A 262 11.16 12.59 7.98
C GLU A 262 10.82 11.31 7.22
N ARG A 263 10.72 11.42 5.89
CA ARG A 263 10.50 10.25 5.02
C ARG A 263 11.70 9.31 5.12
N THR A 264 11.42 8.04 5.32
CA THR A 264 12.45 6.99 5.31
C THR A 264 12.74 6.53 3.88
N GLN A 265 13.89 5.88 3.69
CA GLN A 265 14.21 5.09 2.50
C GLN A 265 14.30 3.59 2.85
N GLU A 266 13.97 3.22 4.09
CA GLU A 266 13.98 1.83 4.56
C GLU A 266 12.76 1.07 4.03
N LEU A 267 13.00 -0.18 3.62
CA LEU A 267 11.98 -1.13 3.22
C LEU A 267 11.74 -2.17 4.33
N PRO A 268 10.68 -3.00 4.23
CA PRO A 268 10.41 -4.04 5.23
C PRO A 268 11.62 -4.96 5.51
N VAL A 269 12.48 -5.25 4.53
CA VAL A 269 13.72 -5.99 4.77
C VAL A 269 14.65 -5.31 5.78
N ASP A 270 14.71 -3.97 5.80
CA ASP A 270 15.54 -3.19 6.71
C ASP A 270 14.96 -3.22 8.13
N TYR A 271 13.64 -3.14 8.25
CA TYR A 271 12.93 -3.32 9.51
C TYR A 271 13.30 -4.66 10.19
N PHE A 272 13.35 -5.74 9.40
CA PHE A 272 13.71 -7.08 9.89
C PHE A 272 15.22 -7.33 10.04
N LYS A 273 16.07 -6.31 9.91
CA LYS A 273 17.46 -6.38 10.42
C LYS A 273 17.51 -6.23 11.95
N GLN A 274 16.51 -5.56 12.53
CA GLN A 274 16.41 -5.30 13.98
C GLN A 274 15.32 -6.14 14.66
N GLU A 275 14.42 -6.73 13.87
CA GLU A 275 13.32 -7.58 14.31
C GLU A 275 13.42 -8.97 13.68
N ASP A 276 12.87 -10.02 14.31
CA ASP A 276 12.80 -11.33 13.67
C ASP A 276 11.48 -11.49 12.89
N PHE A 277 11.59 -11.65 11.57
CA PHE A 277 10.43 -11.80 10.69
C PHE A 277 9.55 -12.98 11.05
N CYS A 278 10.12 -14.16 11.33
CA CYS A 278 9.34 -15.36 11.61
C CYS A 278 8.58 -15.25 12.94
N LYS A 279 9.17 -14.63 13.97
CA LYS A 279 8.48 -14.29 15.21
C LYS A 279 7.30 -13.34 14.98
N ALA A 280 7.49 -12.31 14.15
CA ALA A 280 6.45 -11.35 13.83
C ALA A 280 5.30 -11.97 13.00
N ASN A 281 5.67 -12.75 11.98
CA ASN A 281 4.77 -13.40 11.02
C ASN A 281 4.05 -14.63 11.57
N ARG A 282 4.60 -15.28 12.61
CA ARG A 282 4.02 -16.49 13.23
C ARG A 282 3.77 -16.29 14.73
N PRO A 283 2.82 -15.40 15.12
CA PRO A 283 2.52 -15.15 16.53
C PRO A 283 1.98 -16.38 17.29
N ASN A 284 1.52 -17.42 16.58
CA ASN A 284 1.09 -18.69 17.20
C ASN A 284 2.26 -19.67 17.45
N TYR A 285 3.44 -19.37 16.92
CA TYR A 285 4.68 -20.11 17.13
C TYR A 285 5.78 -19.13 17.58
N PRO A 286 5.68 -18.56 18.79
CA PRO A 286 6.53 -17.44 19.23
C PRO A 286 8.03 -17.79 19.34
N ASN A 287 8.35 -19.08 19.37
CA ASN A 287 9.73 -19.58 19.38
C ASN A 287 10.31 -19.78 17.97
N ASP A 288 9.49 -19.70 16.92
CA ASP A 288 9.99 -19.80 15.55
C ASP A 288 10.80 -18.54 15.23
N THR A 289 12.02 -18.71 14.73
CA THR A 289 12.88 -17.63 14.24
C THR A 289 13.17 -17.79 12.77
N THR A 290 13.73 -16.76 12.15
CA THR A 290 14.36 -16.90 10.85
C THR A 290 15.48 -17.94 10.95
N CYS A 291 15.55 -18.89 10.03
CA CYS A 291 16.59 -19.92 10.10
C CYS A 291 17.99 -19.28 10.01
N PRO A 292 18.98 -19.79 10.76
CA PRO A 292 20.33 -19.23 10.75
C PRO A 292 20.95 -19.28 9.35
N VAL A 293 21.88 -18.35 9.09
CA VAL A 293 22.64 -18.32 7.83
C VAL A 293 23.39 -19.64 7.65
N GLY A 294 23.34 -20.22 6.44
CA GLY A 294 23.94 -21.52 6.14
C GLY A 294 23.07 -22.73 6.50
N HIS A 295 21.85 -22.52 7.02
CA HIS A 295 20.88 -23.60 7.15
C HIS A 295 20.48 -24.13 5.76
N GLN A 296 20.46 -25.46 5.57
CA GLN A 296 20.21 -26.13 4.27
C GLN A 296 18.93 -25.67 3.53
N GLU A 297 17.95 -25.16 4.28
CA GLU A 297 16.69 -24.69 3.71
C GLU A 297 16.83 -23.37 2.96
N TRP A 298 17.89 -22.59 3.20
CA TRP A 298 18.21 -21.43 2.38
C TRP A 298 18.60 -21.84 0.96
N ASP A 299 19.34 -22.94 0.80
CA ASP A 299 19.75 -23.47 -0.50
C ASP A 299 18.56 -23.98 -1.33
N SER A 300 17.50 -24.42 -0.64
CA SER A 300 16.27 -24.96 -1.25
C SER A 300 15.13 -23.95 -1.32
N ALA A 301 15.31 -22.75 -0.76
CA ALA A 301 14.26 -21.74 -0.70
C ALA A 301 13.92 -21.25 -2.12
N PRO A 302 12.63 -21.24 -2.51
CA PRO A 302 12.22 -20.56 -3.73
C PRO A 302 12.59 -19.08 -3.70
N VAL A 303 12.75 -18.48 -4.88
CA VAL A 303 13.00 -17.03 -5.01
C VAL A 303 11.94 -16.25 -4.23
N CYS A 304 12.37 -15.23 -3.49
CA CYS A 304 11.51 -14.39 -2.64
C CYS A 304 10.75 -15.13 -1.54
N LYS A 305 11.27 -16.28 -1.13
CA LYS A 305 10.82 -17.00 0.05
C LYS A 305 11.96 -17.20 1.02
N LEU A 306 11.64 -17.26 2.30
CA LEU A 306 12.59 -17.57 3.37
C LEU A 306 12.09 -18.69 4.29
N PRO A 307 13.00 -19.45 4.92
CA PRO A 307 12.65 -20.48 5.88
C PRO A 307 12.56 -19.95 7.32
N CYS A 308 11.54 -20.42 8.04
CA CYS A 308 11.39 -20.22 9.48
C CYS A 308 11.69 -21.52 10.23
N CYS A 309 12.44 -21.45 11.32
CA CYS A 309 12.94 -22.58 12.08
C CYS A 309 12.40 -22.60 13.51
N LYS A 310 12.10 -23.78 14.05
CA LYS A 310 11.72 -23.99 15.47
C LYS A 310 12.92 -23.88 16.41
N ASN A 311 14.09 -24.19 15.87
CA ASN A 311 15.43 -24.13 16.48
C ASN A 311 16.46 -24.21 15.34
N ASP A 312 17.75 -24.08 15.66
CA ASP A 312 18.85 -23.97 14.70
C ASP A 312 18.96 -25.10 13.66
N THR A 313 18.26 -26.23 13.84
CA THR A 313 18.32 -27.40 12.95
C THR A 313 16.97 -27.80 12.37
N SER A 314 15.87 -27.28 12.91
CA SER A 314 14.53 -27.77 12.61
C SER A 314 13.70 -26.72 11.89
N TYR A 315 13.57 -26.91 10.58
CA TYR A 315 12.69 -26.12 9.75
C TYR A 315 11.21 -26.34 10.07
N ARG A 316 10.43 -25.26 10.08
CA ARG A 316 8.97 -25.29 10.07
C ARG A 316 8.40 -24.80 8.75
N ARG A 317 7.95 -25.77 7.95
CA ARG A 317 7.15 -25.57 6.73
C ARG A 317 5.86 -24.77 6.98
N PRO A 318 5.35 -24.04 5.97
CA PRO A 318 5.96 -23.81 4.65
C PRO A 318 6.95 -22.63 4.66
N TYR A 319 7.67 -22.41 3.55
CA TYR A 319 8.45 -21.20 3.38
C TYR A 319 7.52 -19.99 3.42
N ARG A 320 8.05 -18.85 3.84
CA ARG A 320 7.28 -17.61 4.00
C ARG A 320 7.74 -16.58 2.99
N PRO A 321 6.85 -15.67 2.57
CA PRO A 321 7.24 -14.48 1.83
C PRO A 321 8.45 -13.80 2.44
N SER A 322 9.48 -13.54 1.63
CA SER A 322 10.55 -12.66 2.07
C SER A 322 10.00 -11.25 2.23
N PRO A 323 10.45 -10.49 3.23
CA PRO A 323 10.10 -9.08 3.36
C PRO A 323 10.40 -8.30 2.08
N ASP A 324 9.54 -7.34 1.75
CA ASP A 324 9.75 -6.47 0.60
C ASP A 324 11.09 -5.73 0.71
N GLY A 325 11.80 -5.63 -0.41
CA GLY A 325 13.17 -5.11 -0.49
C GLY A 325 14.26 -6.19 -0.38
N THR A 326 13.93 -7.45 -0.08
CA THR A 326 14.93 -8.53 -0.03
C THR A 326 15.58 -8.74 -1.39
N ASN A 327 16.91 -8.67 -1.48
CA ASN A 327 17.63 -8.91 -2.72
C ASN A 327 17.38 -10.35 -3.23
N CYS A 328 17.03 -10.50 -4.50
CA CYS A 328 16.70 -11.78 -5.14
C CYS A 328 17.64 -12.17 -6.30
N THR A 329 18.70 -11.41 -6.54
CA THR A 329 19.69 -11.68 -7.61
C THR A 329 21.12 -11.53 -7.14
N SER A 330 22.00 -12.39 -7.64
CA SER A 330 23.44 -12.34 -7.38
C SER A 330 24.18 -11.89 -8.66
N GLY A 331 24.10 -10.61 -9.03
CA GLY A 331 24.72 -10.10 -10.27
C GLY A 331 24.46 -8.62 -10.55
N ASP A 332 24.89 -8.14 -11.73
CA ASP A 332 24.66 -6.75 -12.18
C ASP A 332 23.18 -6.52 -12.49
N GLY A 333 22.58 -5.54 -11.81
CA GLY A 333 21.15 -5.24 -11.82
C GLY A 333 20.48 -5.71 -10.54
N GLU A 334 20.50 -4.87 -9.50
CA GLU A 334 19.91 -5.15 -8.20
C GLU A 334 18.39 -5.32 -8.33
N LYS A 335 17.92 -6.57 -8.22
CA LYS A 335 16.49 -6.88 -8.09
C LYS A 335 16.13 -7.18 -6.66
N VAL A 336 14.91 -6.81 -6.29
CA VAL A 336 14.37 -7.07 -4.97
C VAL A 336 13.05 -7.82 -5.05
N CYS A 337 12.70 -8.48 -3.97
CA CYS A 337 11.39 -9.05 -3.76
C CYS A 337 10.39 -7.94 -3.42
N LEU A 338 9.30 -7.86 -4.17
CA LEU A 338 8.08 -7.15 -3.79
C LEU A 338 6.92 -8.12 -3.93
N SER A 339 6.14 -8.30 -2.87
CA SER A 339 5.00 -9.23 -2.86
C SER A 339 5.37 -10.60 -3.44
N ASP A 340 6.43 -11.24 -2.94
CA ASP A 340 6.94 -12.55 -3.40
C ASP A 340 7.49 -12.62 -4.84
N ILE A 341 7.60 -11.50 -5.55
CA ILE A 341 8.03 -11.47 -6.94
C ILE A 341 9.34 -10.69 -7.04
N CYS A 342 10.32 -11.27 -7.73
CA CYS A 342 11.62 -10.65 -7.96
C CYS A 342 11.55 -9.63 -9.10
N VAL A 343 11.65 -8.35 -8.76
CA VAL A 343 11.47 -7.21 -9.69
C VAL A 343 12.65 -6.26 -9.65
N THR A 344 12.79 -5.46 -10.71
CA THR A 344 13.74 -4.34 -10.74
C THR A 344 13.12 -3.12 -10.05
N LEU A 345 13.92 -2.41 -9.25
CA LEU A 345 13.55 -1.12 -8.65
C LEU A 345 13.85 0.07 -9.57
#